data_AF-A0A0V1NAY9-F1
#
_entry.id   AF-A0A0V1NAY9-F1
#
_cell.length_a   1.000
_cell.length_b   1.000
_cell.length_c   1.000
_cell.angle_alpha   90.00
_cell.angle_beta   90.00
_cell.angle_gamma   90.00
#
_symmetry.space_group_name_H-M   'P 1'
#
loop_
_entity.id
_entity.type
_entity.pdbx_description
1 polymer ?
#
loop_
_entity_poly.entity_id
_entity_poly.type
_entity_poly.pdbx_seq_one_letter_code
_entity_poly.pdbx_strand_id
1 'polypeptide(L)'
;LTRFEESVSFDGQRYSVGLLWKPGASPLPNNLEMAKRRLRSLRHRLARDPDKEREYADVIQSYLDQGWAEEVPGESGPIGRTWYLPHHAVYQGGPGKEKCRVVFDGSAEMNGASLNRCLEPGPKLQSDLVAILLRFRRSRIGIQADIEKMYLQIGLRPEDRDVCRFLWQAAGSQSPARIYRLTRVGFGLSCSPFLAMRVIRHHAQSHGKVKALAD
;
A
#
# COMPACT_ATOMS: atom_id res chain seq x y z
N LEU A 1 -15.59 11.55 -1.20
CA LEU A 1 -15.00 12.67 -0.43
C LEU A 1 -15.38 12.56 1.04
N THR A 2 -16.68 12.48 1.36
CA THR A 2 -17.20 12.29 2.73
C THR A 2 -16.51 11.16 3.50
N ARG A 3 -16.42 9.95 2.92
CA ARG A 3 -15.74 8.81 3.57
C ARG A 3 -14.28 9.05 3.93
N PHE A 4 -13.54 9.83 3.13
CA PHE A 4 -12.16 10.18 3.47
C PHE A 4 -12.15 11.10 4.69
N GLU A 5 -12.94 12.17 4.69
CA GLU A 5 -12.99 13.14 5.79
C GLU A 5 -13.47 12.50 7.10
N GLU A 6 -14.42 11.56 7.03
CA GLU A 6 -14.88 10.77 8.17
C GLU A 6 -13.80 9.80 8.69
N SER A 7 -12.89 9.39 7.81
CA SER A 7 -11.87 8.39 8.12
C SER A 7 -10.51 8.97 8.54
N VAL A 8 -10.19 10.20 8.12
CA VAL A 8 -8.86 10.77 8.32
C VAL A 8 -8.69 11.21 9.78
N SER A 9 -7.56 10.86 10.37
CA SER A 9 -7.13 11.36 11.67
C SER A 9 -5.65 11.71 11.66
N PHE A 10 -5.23 12.62 12.54
CA PHE A 10 -3.83 13.02 12.70
C PHE A 10 -3.47 12.92 14.17
N ASP A 11 -2.41 12.18 14.49
CA ASP A 11 -1.94 11.97 15.87
C ASP A 11 -0.91 13.01 16.34
N GLY A 12 -0.68 14.06 15.55
CA GLY A 12 0.38 15.05 15.77
C GLY A 12 1.66 14.76 14.99
N GLN A 13 1.84 13.53 14.51
CA GLN A 13 3.01 13.11 13.73
C GLN A 13 2.63 12.55 12.36
N ARG A 14 1.53 11.78 12.28
CA ARG A 14 1.15 11.02 11.10
C ARG A 14 -0.36 11.02 10.89
N TYR A 15 -0.75 11.03 9.62
CA TYR A 15 -2.13 10.79 9.23
C TYR A 15 -2.45 9.31 9.17
N SER A 16 -3.64 8.92 9.65
CA SER A 16 -4.23 7.61 9.45
C SER A 16 -5.54 7.72 8.69
N VAL A 17 -5.82 6.77 7.81
CA VAL A 17 -7.02 6.77 6.94
C VAL A 17 -7.68 5.40 6.93
N GLY A 18 -8.99 5.39 6.64
CA GLY A 18 -9.72 4.18 6.30
C GLY A 18 -9.62 3.86 4.80
N LEU A 19 -9.73 2.58 4.46
CA LEU A 19 -9.90 2.16 3.08
C LEU A 19 -11.26 2.61 2.55
N LEU A 20 -11.31 2.92 1.26
CA LEU A 20 -12.52 3.41 0.61
C LEU A 20 -13.46 2.27 0.22
N TRP A 21 -14.10 1.63 1.19
CA TRP A 21 -15.07 0.57 0.94
C TRP A 21 -16.23 1.03 0.06
N LYS A 22 -16.63 0.22 -0.92
CA LYS A 22 -17.86 0.45 -1.69
C LYS A 22 -19.10 0.25 -0.80
N PRO A 23 -20.20 1.00 -1.03
CA PRO A 23 -21.47 0.72 -0.37
C PRO A 23 -21.92 -0.71 -0.70
N GLY A 24 -22.27 -1.49 0.32
CA GLY A 24 -22.71 -2.88 0.12
C GLY A 24 -21.62 -3.84 -0.34
N ALA A 25 -20.33 -3.52 -0.14
CA ALA A 25 -19.24 -4.43 -0.45
C ALA A 25 -19.46 -5.79 0.21
N SER A 26 -19.44 -6.86 -0.60
CA SER A 26 -19.64 -8.22 -0.12
C SER A 26 -18.53 -8.64 0.84
N PRO A 27 -18.84 -9.49 1.84
CA PRO A 27 -17.83 -10.09 2.71
C PRO A 27 -16.74 -10.78 1.90
N LEU A 28 -15.48 -10.55 2.25
CA LEU A 28 -14.36 -11.23 1.63
C LEU A 28 -14.30 -12.70 2.09
N PRO A 29 -14.25 -13.68 1.17
CA PRO A 29 -14.05 -15.08 1.54
C PRO A 29 -12.62 -15.32 2.04
N ASN A 30 -12.39 -16.45 2.69
CA ASN A 30 -11.05 -16.85 3.09
C ASN A 30 -10.21 -17.25 1.86
N ASN A 31 -9.16 -16.48 1.56
CA ASN A 31 -8.27 -16.71 0.42
C ASN A 31 -6.86 -17.21 0.83
N LEU A 32 -6.69 -17.68 2.07
CA LEU A 32 -5.38 -18.04 2.62
C LEU A 32 -4.63 -19.09 1.79
N GLU A 33 -5.31 -20.16 1.36
CA GLU A 33 -4.68 -21.23 0.56
C GLU A 33 -4.18 -20.72 -0.80
N MET A 34 -4.88 -19.76 -1.41
CA MET A 34 -4.38 -19.08 -2.61
C MET A 34 -3.12 -18.28 -2.31
N ALA A 35 -3.10 -17.52 -1.21
CA ALA A 35 -1.92 -16.76 -0.82
C ALA A 35 -0.73 -17.68 -0.54
N LYS A 36 -0.93 -18.82 0.14
CA LYS A 36 0.11 -19.84 0.36
C LYS A 36 0.66 -20.37 -0.95
N ARG A 37 -0.21 -20.70 -1.91
CA ARG A 37 0.21 -21.15 -3.27
C ARG A 37 1.02 -20.09 -3.99
N ARG A 38 0.59 -18.82 -3.97
CA ARG A 38 1.29 -17.70 -4.59
C ARG A 38 2.66 -17.47 -3.96
N LEU A 39 2.78 -17.56 -2.64
CA LEU A 39 4.05 -17.45 -1.93
C LEU A 39 5.01 -18.59 -2.33
N ARG A 40 4.54 -19.85 -2.39
CA ARG A 40 5.37 -20.98 -2.85
C ARG A 40 5.92 -20.75 -4.26
N SER A 41 5.09 -20.27 -5.19
CA SER A 41 5.53 -19.93 -6.55
C SER A 41 6.55 -18.79 -6.55
N LEU A 42 6.35 -17.75 -5.73
CA LEU A 42 7.31 -16.65 -5.59
C LEU A 42 8.67 -17.16 -5.08
N ARG A 43 8.67 -17.98 -4.03
CA ARG A 43 9.89 -18.57 -3.45
C ARG A 43 10.63 -19.44 -4.47
N HIS A 44 9.93 -20.31 -5.18
CA HIS A 44 10.56 -21.16 -6.21
C HIS A 44 11.21 -20.34 -7.32
N ARG A 45 10.62 -19.19 -7.68
CA ARG A 45 11.20 -18.27 -8.67
C ARG A 45 12.43 -17.54 -8.12
N LEU A 46 12.37 -17.05 -6.88
CA LEU A 46 13.48 -16.31 -6.25
C LEU A 46 14.67 -17.22 -5.91
N ALA A 47 14.44 -18.50 -5.59
CA ALA A 47 15.50 -19.46 -5.30
C ALA A 47 16.47 -19.72 -6.48
N ARG A 48 16.12 -19.25 -7.70
CA ARG A 48 16.99 -19.33 -8.88
C ARG A 48 18.05 -18.22 -8.92
N ASP A 49 17.90 -17.19 -8.09
CA ASP A 49 18.74 -16.00 -8.07
C ASP A 49 18.90 -15.52 -6.61
N PRO A 50 19.98 -15.96 -5.92
CA PRO A 50 20.20 -15.67 -4.51
C PRO A 50 20.28 -14.18 -4.19
N ASP A 51 20.76 -13.35 -5.12
CA ASP A 51 20.83 -11.90 -4.94
C ASP A 51 19.43 -11.29 -4.92
N LYS A 52 18.57 -11.71 -5.85
CA LYS A 52 17.17 -11.29 -5.85
C LYS A 52 16.38 -11.77 -4.63
N GLU A 53 16.64 -12.98 -4.15
CA GLU A 53 16.03 -13.49 -2.91
C GLU A 53 16.42 -12.63 -1.71
N ARG A 54 17.71 -12.29 -1.58
CA ARG A 54 18.23 -11.42 -0.53
C ARG A 54 17.61 -10.03 -0.60
N GLU A 55 17.63 -9.37 -1.76
CA GLU A 55 17.05 -8.04 -1.92
C GLU A 55 15.54 -8.01 -1.61
N TYR A 56 14.80 -9.04 -2.00
CA TYR A 56 13.39 -9.17 -1.64
C TYR A 56 13.21 -9.33 -0.12
N ALA A 57 14.01 -10.20 0.52
CA ALA A 57 13.97 -10.40 1.96
C ALA A 57 14.29 -9.11 2.72
N ASP A 58 15.30 -8.36 2.29
CA ASP A 58 15.69 -7.07 2.87
C ASP A 58 14.55 -6.05 2.78
N VAL A 59 13.83 -6.00 1.65
CA VAL A 59 12.66 -5.12 1.50
C VAL A 59 11.56 -5.53 2.49
N ILE A 60 11.21 -6.81 2.61
CA ILE A 60 10.19 -7.23 3.58
C ILE A 60 10.64 -6.97 5.03
N GLN A 61 11.92 -7.21 5.35
CA GLN A 61 12.46 -6.92 6.67
C GLN A 61 12.35 -5.42 7.00
N SER A 62 12.65 -4.55 6.03
CA SER A 62 12.48 -3.10 6.22
C SER A 62 11.03 -2.68 6.51
N TYR A 63 10.03 -3.42 6.00
CA TYR A 63 8.62 -3.16 6.35
C TYR A 63 8.36 -3.46 7.83
N LEU A 64 8.98 -4.50 8.37
CA LEU A 64 8.83 -4.88 9.78
C LEU A 64 9.57 -3.88 10.68
N ASP A 65 10.83 -3.57 10.35
CA ASP A 65 11.69 -2.69 11.16
C ASP A 65 11.13 -1.26 11.25
N GLN A 66 10.53 -0.77 10.16
CA GLN A 66 9.93 0.56 10.08
C GLN A 66 8.48 0.60 10.63
N GLY A 67 7.95 -0.56 11.07
CA GLY A 67 6.59 -0.70 11.54
C GLY A 67 5.55 -0.40 10.46
N TRP A 68 5.86 -0.64 9.19
CA TRP A 68 4.91 -0.60 8.06
C TRP A 68 4.11 -1.90 7.91
N ALA A 69 4.62 -2.98 8.48
CA ALA A 69 3.92 -4.23 8.68
C ALA A 69 4.16 -4.74 10.09
N GLU A 70 3.22 -5.53 10.61
CA GLU A 70 3.32 -6.19 11.91
C GLU A 70 2.91 -7.66 11.80
N GLU A 71 3.50 -8.52 12.63
CA GLU A 71 3.13 -9.94 12.69
C GLU A 71 1.72 -10.09 13.30
N VAL A 72 0.94 -11.02 12.76
CA VAL A 72 -0.40 -11.36 13.26
C VAL A 72 -0.35 -12.73 13.94
N PRO A 73 -0.83 -12.85 15.19
CA PRO A 73 -0.87 -14.13 15.87
C PRO A 73 -2.00 -14.99 15.27
N GLY A 74 -1.61 -15.89 14.36
CA GLY A 74 -2.49 -16.90 13.78
C GLY A 74 -3.40 -16.41 12.64
N GLU A 75 -4.31 -17.29 12.25
CA GLU A 75 -5.17 -17.11 11.07
C GLU A 75 -6.50 -16.40 11.40
N SER A 76 -6.84 -16.32 12.69
CA SER A 76 -8.08 -15.71 13.18
C SER A 76 -8.13 -14.22 12.83
N GLY A 77 -9.30 -13.76 12.40
CA GLY A 77 -9.56 -12.37 12.05
C GLY A 77 -11.05 -12.15 11.86
N PRO A 78 -11.48 -10.89 11.70
CA PRO A 78 -12.90 -10.59 11.54
C PRO A 78 -13.44 -11.24 10.26
N ILE A 79 -14.57 -11.96 10.40
CA ILE A 79 -15.23 -12.66 9.29
C ILE A 79 -15.63 -11.65 8.23
N GLY A 80 -15.33 -11.94 6.96
CA GLY A 80 -15.64 -11.04 5.84
C GLY A 80 -14.73 -9.81 5.72
N ARG A 81 -13.80 -9.62 6.66
CA ARG A 81 -12.84 -8.51 6.72
C ARG A 81 -11.41 -9.00 6.99
N THR A 82 -11.10 -10.20 6.53
CA THR A 82 -9.76 -10.78 6.56
C THR A 82 -9.36 -11.20 5.15
N TRP A 83 -8.24 -10.72 4.65
CA TRP A 83 -7.77 -11.00 3.29
C TRP A 83 -6.25 -11.03 3.20
N TYR A 84 -5.74 -12.05 2.51
CA TYR A 84 -4.31 -12.27 2.33
C TYR A 84 -3.90 -11.82 0.92
N LEU A 85 -3.24 -10.68 0.82
CA LEU A 85 -2.68 -10.12 -0.41
C LEU A 85 -1.49 -10.96 -0.87
N PRO A 86 -1.58 -11.61 -2.05
CA PRO A 86 -0.39 -12.07 -2.73
C PRO A 86 0.52 -10.88 -3.01
N HIS A 87 1.82 -11.11 -3.08
CA HIS A 87 2.76 -10.07 -3.45
C HIS A 87 3.89 -10.64 -4.28
N HIS A 88 4.63 -9.76 -4.94
CA HIS A 88 5.77 -10.14 -5.76
C HIS A 88 6.82 -9.02 -5.75
N ALA A 89 8.08 -9.44 -5.94
CA ALA A 89 9.19 -8.53 -6.17
C ALA A 89 9.22 -8.07 -7.64
N VAL A 90 9.25 -6.76 -7.84
CA VAL A 90 9.46 -6.07 -9.11
C VAL A 90 10.81 -5.37 -9.04
N TYR A 91 11.63 -5.53 -10.08
CA TYR A 91 12.95 -4.92 -10.19
C TYR A 91 12.86 -3.83 -11.25
N GLN A 92 13.12 -2.59 -10.88
CA GLN A 92 13.07 -1.44 -11.79
C GLN A 92 14.39 -0.68 -11.74
N GLY A 93 14.99 -0.42 -12.90
CA GLY A 93 16.23 0.34 -13.03
C GLY A 93 16.95 0.04 -14.34
N GLY A 94 18.12 0.66 -14.53
CA GLY A 94 19.04 0.28 -15.60
C GLY A 94 19.92 -0.92 -15.20
N PRO A 95 20.66 -1.51 -16.14
CA PRO A 95 21.57 -2.62 -15.86
C PRO A 95 22.52 -2.28 -14.69
N GLY A 96 22.53 -3.12 -13.64
CA GLY A 96 23.37 -2.93 -12.45
C GLY A 96 22.87 -1.90 -11.43
N LYS A 97 21.68 -1.31 -11.61
CA LYS A 97 21.03 -0.37 -10.65
C LYS A 97 19.56 -0.70 -10.43
N GLU A 98 19.18 -1.97 -10.57
CA GLU A 98 17.81 -2.41 -10.37
C GLU A 98 17.44 -2.27 -8.89
N LYS A 99 16.35 -1.55 -8.61
CA LYS A 99 15.80 -1.44 -7.25
C LYS A 99 14.65 -2.40 -7.09
N CYS A 100 14.77 -3.32 -6.14
CA CYS A 100 13.67 -4.20 -5.73
C CYS A 100 12.53 -3.39 -5.07
N ARG A 101 11.30 -3.70 -5.45
CA ARG A 101 10.06 -3.18 -4.85
C ARG A 101 9.09 -4.33 -4.64
N VAL A 102 8.46 -4.38 -3.48
CA VAL A 102 7.37 -5.33 -3.20
C VAL A 102 6.04 -4.69 -3.56
N VAL A 103 5.29 -5.37 -4.42
CA VAL A 103 3.95 -4.97 -4.86
C VAL A 103 2.93 -5.97 -4.33
N PHE A 104 1.90 -5.47 -3.63
CA PHE A 104 0.79 -6.28 -3.15
C PHE A 104 -0.32 -6.31 -4.21
N ASP A 105 -0.83 -7.49 -4.52
CA ASP A 105 -1.84 -7.68 -5.55
C ASP A 105 -3.24 -7.59 -4.93
N GLY A 106 -3.79 -6.37 -4.87
CA GLY A 106 -5.17 -6.13 -4.45
C GLY A 106 -6.22 -6.65 -5.45
N SER A 107 -5.81 -7.01 -6.66
CA SER A 107 -6.69 -7.50 -7.72
C SER A 107 -6.78 -9.03 -7.76
N ALA A 108 -5.94 -9.74 -6.99
CA ALA A 108 -5.99 -11.18 -6.87
C ALA A 108 -7.40 -11.64 -6.52
N GLU A 109 -7.96 -12.52 -7.35
CA GLU A 109 -9.35 -12.96 -7.25
C GLU A 109 -9.46 -14.36 -6.64
N MET A 110 -10.42 -14.53 -5.72
CA MET A 110 -10.84 -15.81 -5.16
C MET A 110 -12.37 -15.83 -5.08
N ASN A 111 -13.01 -16.85 -5.66
CA ASN A 111 -14.47 -17.02 -5.65
C ASN A 111 -15.25 -15.75 -6.05
N GLY A 112 -14.81 -15.06 -7.11
CA GLY A 112 -15.44 -13.83 -7.60
C GLY A 112 -15.11 -12.56 -6.80
N ALA A 113 -14.39 -12.67 -5.68
CA ALA A 113 -14.02 -11.56 -4.82
C ALA A 113 -12.54 -11.17 -4.96
N SER A 114 -12.25 -9.87 -4.91
CA SER A 114 -10.91 -9.31 -4.72
C SER A 114 -11.01 -8.04 -3.89
N LEU A 115 -9.95 -7.67 -3.18
CA LEU A 115 -9.99 -6.47 -2.35
C LEU A 115 -10.26 -5.21 -3.19
N ASN A 116 -9.63 -5.08 -4.35
CA ASN A 116 -9.86 -3.95 -5.26
C ASN A 116 -11.29 -3.91 -5.82
N ARG A 117 -12.01 -5.04 -5.91
CA ARG A 117 -13.44 -5.03 -6.25
C ARG A 117 -14.29 -4.44 -5.12
N CYS A 118 -13.88 -4.58 -3.86
CA CYS A 118 -14.57 -4.03 -2.70
C CYS A 118 -14.22 -2.57 -2.40
N LEU A 119 -13.18 -2.01 -3.04
CA LEU A 119 -12.69 -0.65 -2.81
C LEU A 119 -13.03 0.29 -3.97
N GLU A 120 -13.41 1.52 -3.66
CA GLU A 120 -13.51 2.62 -4.61
C GLU A 120 -12.13 3.21 -4.86
N PRO A 121 -11.73 3.43 -6.13
CA PRO A 121 -10.43 4.07 -6.43
C PRO A 121 -10.35 5.52 -5.96
N GLY A 122 -11.51 6.16 -5.73
CA GLY A 122 -11.62 7.59 -5.46
C GLY A 122 -11.50 8.45 -6.73
N PRO A 123 -11.86 9.73 -6.64
CA PRO A 123 -11.69 10.68 -7.74
C PRO A 123 -10.23 10.85 -8.17
N LYS A 124 -9.98 11.13 -9.45
CA LYS A 124 -8.63 11.46 -9.92
C LYS A 124 -8.22 12.82 -9.36
N LEU A 125 -7.19 12.84 -8.51
CA LEU A 125 -6.63 14.08 -7.93
C LEU A 125 -5.36 14.56 -8.64
N GLN A 126 -4.92 13.88 -9.69
CA GLN A 126 -3.75 14.28 -10.47
C GLN A 126 -4.03 15.62 -11.15
N SER A 127 -3.26 16.64 -10.78
CA SER A 127 -3.29 17.93 -11.46
C SER A 127 -2.76 17.78 -12.89
N ASP A 128 -3.30 18.58 -13.80
CA ASP A 128 -2.87 18.58 -15.18
C ASP A 128 -1.38 18.97 -15.30
N LEU A 129 -0.60 18.14 -16.02
CA LEU A 129 0.84 18.30 -16.10
C LEU A 129 1.21 19.59 -16.86
N VAL A 130 0.45 19.96 -17.89
CA VAL A 130 0.66 21.21 -18.64
C VAL A 130 0.41 22.39 -17.72
N ALA A 131 -0.67 22.38 -16.96
CA ALA A 131 -0.99 23.41 -15.98
C ALA A 131 0.09 23.51 -14.88
N ILE A 132 0.67 22.40 -14.42
CA ILE A 132 1.79 22.41 -13.48
C ILE A 132 3.02 23.09 -14.13
N LEU A 133 3.39 22.69 -15.35
CA LEU A 133 4.56 23.23 -16.04
C LEU A 133 4.41 24.72 -16.35
N LEU A 134 3.22 25.16 -16.76
CA LEU A 134 2.91 26.58 -16.97
C LEU A 134 3.04 27.37 -15.68
N ARG A 135 2.49 26.87 -14.55
CA ARG A 135 2.65 27.50 -13.23
C ARG A 135 4.10 27.58 -12.79
N PHE A 136 4.88 26.52 -13.00
CA PHE A 136 6.30 26.49 -12.65
C PHE A 136 7.12 27.53 -13.42
N ARG A 137 6.71 27.86 -14.66
CA ARG A 137 7.35 28.90 -15.49
C ARG A 137 6.94 30.33 -15.15
N ARG A 138 5.89 30.56 -14.34
CA ARG A 138 5.42 31.93 -14.01
C ARG A 138 6.36 32.68 -13.08
N SER A 139 7.13 31.97 -12.27
CA SER A 139 8.02 32.54 -11.27
C SER A 139 9.47 32.30 -11.66
N ARG A 140 10.36 33.24 -11.31
CA ARG A 140 11.80 33.14 -11.59
C ARG A 140 12.47 31.95 -10.87
N ILE A 141 11.91 31.53 -9.74
CA ILE A 141 12.44 30.47 -8.89
C ILE A 141 11.34 29.44 -8.67
N GLY A 142 11.64 28.18 -8.95
CA GLY A 142 10.78 27.03 -8.67
C GLY A 142 11.40 26.12 -7.61
N ILE A 143 10.55 25.58 -6.72
CA ILE A 143 10.95 24.64 -5.67
C ILE A 143 10.28 23.31 -5.98
N GLN A 144 11.06 22.23 -5.89
CA GLN A 144 10.59 20.86 -6.03
C GLN A 144 11.06 20.04 -4.83
N ALA A 145 10.19 19.16 -4.34
CA ALA A 145 10.52 18.19 -3.30
C ALA A 145 9.89 16.83 -3.68
N ASP A 146 10.54 15.75 -3.26
CA ASP A 146 10.03 14.38 -3.36
C ASP A 146 9.65 13.86 -1.98
N ILE A 147 8.50 13.19 -1.87
CA ILE A 147 8.07 12.58 -0.61
C ILE A 147 8.47 11.10 -0.65
N GLU A 148 9.58 10.79 0.01
CA GLU A 148 10.11 9.44 0.04
C GLU A 148 9.07 8.46 0.62
N LYS A 149 8.80 7.39 -0.11
CA LYS A 149 7.85 6.33 0.29
C LYS A 149 6.47 6.89 0.68
N MET A 150 5.98 7.88 -0.07
CA MET A 150 4.73 8.62 0.18
C MET A 150 3.56 7.79 0.73
N TYR A 151 3.26 6.62 0.14
CA TYR A 151 2.17 5.75 0.61
C TYR A 151 2.40 5.23 2.04
N LEU A 152 3.63 4.81 2.34
CA LEU A 152 4.02 4.23 3.64
C LEU A 152 4.11 5.29 4.76
N GLN A 153 4.05 6.58 4.40
CA GLN A 153 3.93 7.66 5.38
C GLN A 153 2.53 7.74 6.01
N ILE A 154 1.54 7.04 5.45
CA ILE A 154 0.14 7.15 5.84
C ILE A 154 -0.30 5.86 6.55
N GLY A 155 -0.82 6.00 7.76
CA GLY A 155 -1.38 4.93 8.57
C GLY A 155 -2.66 4.35 7.98
N LEU A 156 -2.85 3.05 8.17
CA LEU A 156 -4.17 2.43 8.05
C LEU A 156 -4.83 2.36 9.42
N ARG A 157 -6.13 2.69 9.45
CA ARG A 157 -6.99 2.44 10.59
C ARG A 157 -6.93 0.97 11.01
N PRO A 158 -6.88 0.65 12.32
CA PRO A 158 -6.82 -0.71 12.80
C PRO A 158 -7.89 -1.63 12.20
N GLU A 159 -9.11 -1.12 11.99
CA GLU A 159 -10.24 -1.88 11.45
C GLU A 159 -9.99 -2.44 10.03
N ASP A 160 -9.12 -1.79 9.25
CA ASP A 160 -8.85 -2.13 7.86
C ASP A 160 -7.53 -2.88 7.65
N ARG A 161 -6.75 -3.13 8.71
CA ARG A 161 -5.44 -3.79 8.56
C ARG A 161 -5.57 -5.27 8.18
N ASP A 162 -6.61 -5.95 8.66
CA ASP A 162 -6.78 -7.39 8.45
C ASP A 162 -7.14 -7.77 7.00
N VAL A 163 -7.58 -6.81 6.19
CA VAL A 163 -7.74 -7.02 4.74
C VAL A 163 -6.44 -6.80 3.96
N CYS A 164 -5.39 -6.34 4.64
CA CYS A 164 -4.06 -6.15 4.09
C CYS A 164 -3.05 -7.16 4.69
N ARG A 165 -3.50 -8.39 5.00
CA ARG A 165 -2.61 -9.45 5.46
C ARG A 165 -1.75 -9.96 4.30
N PHE A 166 -0.59 -10.53 4.59
CA PHE A 166 0.25 -11.23 3.64
C PHE A 166 1.06 -12.31 4.34
N LEU A 167 1.52 -13.29 3.58
CA LEU A 167 2.34 -14.39 4.09
C LEU A 167 3.80 -14.16 3.73
N TRP A 168 4.70 -14.29 4.69
CA TRP A 168 6.13 -14.22 4.40
C TRP A 168 6.90 -15.30 5.17
N GLN A 169 8.02 -15.70 4.59
CA GLN A 169 8.92 -16.70 5.15
C GLN A 169 10.33 -16.27 4.82
N ALA A 170 11.17 -16.16 5.85
CA ALA A 170 12.57 -15.82 5.69
C ALA A 170 13.30 -16.87 4.81
N ALA A 171 14.27 -16.42 4.03
CA ALA A 171 15.12 -17.28 3.21
C ALA A 171 15.81 -18.34 4.09
N GLY A 172 15.88 -19.58 3.60
CA GLY A 172 16.45 -20.71 4.35
C GLY A 172 15.65 -21.19 5.57
N SER A 173 14.54 -20.53 5.93
CA SER A 173 13.74 -20.94 7.09
C SER A 173 13.00 -22.25 6.84
N GLN A 174 13.16 -23.21 7.75
CA GLN A 174 12.40 -24.47 7.78
C GLN A 174 11.03 -24.29 8.46
N SER A 175 10.81 -23.16 9.14
CA SER A 175 9.54 -22.84 9.79
C SER A 175 8.45 -22.53 8.76
N PRO A 176 7.17 -22.79 9.07
CA PRO A 176 6.08 -22.39 8.18
C PRO A 176 6.07 -20.88 7.96
N ALA A 177 5.49 -20.46 6.82
CA ALA A 177 5.28 -19.05 6.53
C ALA A 177 4.42 -18.40 7.63
N ARG A 178 4.83 -17.23 8.06
CA ARG A 178 4.14 -16.42 9.07
C ARG A 178 3.19 -15.43 8.39
N ILE A 179 2.22 -14.96 9.17
CA ILE A 179 1.23 -13.99 8.73
C ILE A 179 1.62 -12.62 9.25
N TYR A 180 1.61 -11.66 8.34
CA TYR A 180 1.82 -10.25 8.63
C TYR A 180 0.64 -9.45 8.11
N ARG A 181 0.49 -8.21 8.56
CA ARG A 181 -0.47 -7.25 8.00
C ARG A 181 0.15 -5.87 7.85
N LEU A 182 -0.24 -5.16 6.80
CA LEU A 182 0.19 -3.77 6.62
C LEU A 182 -0.49 -2.86 7.65
N THR A 183 0.30 -1.97 8.23
CA THR A 183 -0.15 -0.90 9.13
C THR A 183 -0.19 0.46 8.42
N ARG A 184 0.23 0.49 7.15
CA ARG A 184 0.31 1.66 6.28
C ARG A 184 -0.38 1.41 4.96
N VAL A 185 -0.74 2.48 4.26
CA VAL A 185 -1.31 2.40 2.91
C VAL A 185 -0.26 1.75 1.98
N GLY A 186 -0.58 0.54 1.51
CA GLY A 186 0.30 -0.25 0.63
C GLY A 186 0.15 0.11 -0.84
N PHE A 187 1.17 -0.24 -1.64
CA PHE A 187 1.08 -0.17 -3.09
C PHE A 187 0.27 -1.35 -3.65
N GLY A 188 -0.60 -1.08 -4.62
CA GLY A 188 -1.40 -2.08 -5.34
C GLY A 188 -2.88 -2.17 -4.94
N LEU A 189 -3.32 -1.34 -3.99
CA LEU A 189 -4.75 -1.12 -3.76
C LEU A 189 -5.29 0.00 -4.67
N SER A 190 -6.51 -0.16 -5.16
CA SER A 190 -7.14 0.79 -6.09
C SER A 190 -7.27 2.20 -5.50
N CYS A 191 -7.51 2.31 -4.19
CA CYS A 191 -7.68 3.58 -3.50
C CYS A 191 -6.37 4.24 -3.03
N SER A 192 -5.24 3.52 -3.03
CA SER A 192 -3.97 4.03 -2.49
C SER A 192 -3.50 5.35 -3.11
N PRO A 193 -3.56 5.53 -4.46
CA PRO A 193 -3.18 6.79 -5.09
C PRO A 193 -4.03 7.97 -4.61
N PHE A 194 -5.35 7.80 -4.58
CA PHE A 194 -6.27 8.83 -4.10
C PHE A 194 -6.00 9.17 -2.64
N LEU A 195 -5.92 8.17 -1.76
CA LEU A 195 -5.72 8.38 -0.33
C LEU A 195 -4.46 9.19 -0.06
N ALA A 196 -3.35 8.84 -0.72
CA ALA A 196 -2.10 9.53 -0.48
C ALA A 196 -2.08 10.96 -1.00
N MET A 197 -2.63 11.20 -2.19
CA MET A 197 -2.78 12.55 -2.71
C MET A 197 -3.73 13.40 -1.85
N ARG A 198 -4.83 12.80 -1.37
CA ARG A 198 -5.83 13.52 -0.57
C ARG A 198 -5.27 13.90 0.79
N VAL A 199 -4.50 13.04 1.46
CA VAL A 199 -3.81 13.36 2.71
C VAL A 199 -2.87 14.54 2.52
N ILE A 200 -2.06 14.57 1.46
CA ILE A 200 -1.14 15.69 1.19
C ILE A 200 -1.92 16.99 0.98
N ARG A 201 -2.98 16.96 0.16
CA ARG A 201 -3.85 18.12 -0.06
C ARG A 201 -4.52 18.58 1.24
N HIS A 202 -5.00 17.65 2.05
CA HIS A 202 -5.64 17.93 3.34
C HIS A 202 -4.64 18.59 4.30
N HIS A 203 -3.42 18.06 4.43
CA HIS A 203 -2.37 18.65 5.24
C HIS A 203 -2.02 20.08 4.79
N ALA A 204 -1.84 20.29 3.49
CA ALA A 204 -1.54 21.60 2.92
C ALA A 204 -2.68 22.62 3.12
N GLN A 205 -3.94 22.18 3.08
CA GLN A 205 -5.11 23.03 3.35
C GLN A 205 -5.25 23.38 4.84
N SER A 206 -4.98 22.42 5.72
CA SER A 206 -5.13 22.57 7.17
C SER A 206 -4.01 23.36 7.83
N HIS A 207 -2.78 23.34 7.27
CA HIS A 207 -1.60 23.96 7.89
C HIS A 207 -0.87 24.96 6.99
N GLY A 208 -1.08 24.90 5.69
CA GLY A 208 -0.59 25.91 4.79
C GLY A 208 -1.49 27.13 4.78
N LYS A 209 -0.91 28.34 4.79
CA LYS A 209 -1.60 29.56 4.33
C LYS A 209 -1.78 29.52 2.79
N VAL A 210 -2.21 28.39 2.26
CA VAL A 210 -2.39 28.17 0.83
C VAL A 210 -3.80 28.65 0.52
N LYS A 211 -3.91 29.86 -0.06
CA LYS A 211 -5.12 30.25 -0.80
C LYS A 211 -5.36 29.10 -1.78
N ALA A 212 -6.48 28.41 -1.58
CA ALA A 212 -6.96 27.21 -2.27
C ALA A 212 -5.96 26.65 -3.29
N LEU A 213 -5.52 25.40 -3.08
CA LEU A 213 -4.88 24.59 -4.13
C LEU A 213 -5.87 24.53 -5.31
N ALA A 214 -5.82 25.56 -6.16
CA ALA A 214 -6.82 25.83 -7.17
C ALA A 214 -6.73 24.73 -8.22
N ASP A 215 -7.91 24.26 -8.58
CA ASP A 215 -8.21 23.10 -9.41
C ASP A 215 -7.28 22.94 -10.63
#